data_AF-A0A956QL43-F1
#
_entry.id   AF-A0A956QL43-F1
#
_cell.length_a   1.000
_cell.length_b   1.000
_cell.length_c   1.000
_cell.angle_alpha   90.00
_cell.angle_beta   90.00
_cell.angle_gamma   90.00
#
_symmetry.space_group_name_H-M   'P 1'
#
loop_
_entity.id
_entity.type
_entity.pdbx_description
1 polymer ?
#
loop_
_entity_poly.entity_id
_entity_poly.type
_entity_poly.pdbx_seq_one_letter_code
_entity_poly.pdbx_strand_id
1 'polypeptide(L)'
;AQWDFRLEFRDTHPDDPYYPEQWDLDRIGLPKVWDITTGGLTALGDTIVVAYLDSGFNVDNPDLRDNIWHNPGEIPGDGIDNDNNGYTDDWIGWNYIDSIPVHRVHFHGHQGASIVGATGNNGYGIAGINWHVKLMLFDTELISQAIEAYQYVIDQRTAYNQSEGAQGAFVVATN
;
A
#
# COMPACT_ATOMS: atom_id res chain seq x y z
N ALA A 1 -30.27 24.77 25.50
CA ALA A 1 -29.81 25.54 24.34
C ALA A 1 -29.16 24.57 23.38
N GLN A 2 -29.71 24.41 22.18
CA GLN A 2 -29.06 23.66 21.11
C GLN A 2 -27.99 24.57 20.51
N TRP A 3 -26.76 24.09 20.46
CA TRP A 3 -25.64 24.85 19.91
C TRP A 3 -25.82 24.92 18.40
N ASP A 4 -25.84 26.13 17.87
CA ASP A 4 -25.86 26.40 16.44
C ASP A 4 -24.40 26.34 15.96
N PHE A 5 -24.11 25.47 15.00
CA PHE A 5 -22.78 25.32 14.42
C PHE A 5 -22.82 25.82 12.97
N ARG A 6 -21.76 26.49 12.52
CA ARG A 6 -21.60 26.76 11.08
C ARG A 6 -21.47 25.43 10.35
N LEU A 7 -22.21 25.30 9.26
CA LEU A 7 -21.94 24.27 8.27
C LEU A 7 -20.56 24.56 7.66
N GLU A 8 -19.60 23.68 7.90
CA GLU A 8 -18.37 23.61 7.12
C GLU A 8 -18.65 22.69 5.94
N PHE A 9 -18.54 23.24 4.74
CA PHE A 9 -18.52 22.42 3.53
C PHE A 9 -17.18 21.69 3.54
N ARG A 10 -17.23 20.35 3.58
CA ARG A 10 -16.02 19.54 3.41
C ARG A 10 -15.56 19.72 1.97
N ASP A 11 -14.26 19.96 1.82
CA ASP A 11 -13.61 20.19 0.55
C ASP A 11 -12.15 19.74 0.67
N THR A 12 -11.98 18.41 0.76
CA THR A 12 -10.67 17.81 1.03
C THR A 12 -9.78 17.88 -0.21
N HIS A 13 -8.77 18.74 -0.14
CA HIS A 13 -7.73 18.90 -1.15
C HIS A 13 -6.36 18.65 -0.51
N PRO A 14 -5.54 17.77 -1.08
CA PRO A 14 -4.18 17.51 -0.59
C PRO A 14 -3.28 18.75 -0.74
N ASP A 15 -2.28 18.89 0.14
CA ASP A 15 -1.24 19.91 0.05
C ASP A 15 -0.04 19.51 -0.84
N ASP A 16 -0.14 18.34 -1.47
CA ASP A 16 0.82 17.71 -2.35
C ASP A 16 1.13 18.59 -3.58
N PRO A 17 2.40 18.94 -3.85
CA PRO A 17 2.76 19.92 -4.88
C PRO A 17 2.31 19.59 -6.30
N TYR A 18 2.17 18.30 -6.65
CA TYR A 18 1.74 17.87 -7.98
C TYR A 18 0.27 17.44 -8.04
N TYR A 19 -0.50 17.54 -6.94
CA TYR A 19 -1.95 17.32 -6.98
C TYR A 19 -2.67 18.15 -8.06
N PRO A 20 -2.33 19.44 -8.30
CA PRO A 20 -2.95 20.22 -9.37
C PRO A 20 -2.75 19.64 -10.79
N GLU A 21 -1.79 18.73 -10.98
CA GLU A 21 -1.55 18.05 -12.26
C GLU A 21 -2.39 16.78 -12.44
N GLN A 22 -2.97 16.25 -11.35
CA GLN A 22 -3.80 15.03 -11.30
C GLN A 22 -5.27 15.33 -11.63
N TRP A 23 -5.50 15.91 -12.82
CA TRP A 23 -6.82 16.34 -13.30
C TRP A 23 -7.89 15.23 -13.31
N ASP A 24 -7.47 13.98 -13.35
CA ASP A 24 -8.32 12.81 -13.36
C ASP A 24 -9.01 12.59 -12.01
N LEU A 25 -8.37 12.94 -10.89
CA LEU A 25 -8.93 12.75 -9.55
C LEU A 25 -10.22 13.55 -9.34
N ASP A 26 -10.25 14.80 -9.80
CA ASP A 26 -11.47 15.62 -9.83
C ASP A 26 -12.55 14.99 -10.71
N ARG A 27 -12.16 14.43 -11.86
CA ARG A 27 -13.08 13.83 -12.83
C ARG A 27 -13.72 12.55 -12.31
N ILE A 28 -13.00 11.77 -11.51
CA ILE A 28 -13.53 10.58 -10.83
C ILE A 28 -14.16 10.90 -9.47
N GLY A 29 -14.12 12.17 -9.03
CA GLY A 29 -14.83 12.66 -7.86
C GLY A 29 -14.13 12.35 -6.53
N LEU A 30 -12.81 12.14 -6.54
CA LEU A 30 -12.03 11.76 -5.37
C LEU A 30 -12.06 12.77 -4.21
N PRO A 31 -12.05 14.10 -4.42
CA PRO A 31 -12.19 15.06 -3.31
C PRO A 31 -13.42 14.81 -2.43
N LYS A 32 -14.56 14.44 -3.05
CA LYS A 32 -15.79 14.10 -2.32
C LYS A 32 -15.69 12.76 -1.59
N VAL A 33 -14.88 11.84 -2.09
CA VAL A 33 -14.63 10.56 -1.42
C VAL A 33 -13.72 10.78 -0.22
N TRP A 34 -12.71 11.63 -0.33
CA TRP A 34 -11.79 11.97 0.76
C TRP A 34 -12.47 12.71 1.92
N ASP A 35 -13.55 13.43 1.66
CA ASP A 35 -14.43 13.96 2.71
C ASP A 35 -15.10 12.87 3.57
N ILE A 36 -15.14 11.62 3.08
CA ILE A 36 -15.70 10.44 3.75
C ILE A 36 -14.57 9.57 4.31
N THR A 37 -13.56 9.27 3.48
CA THR A 37 -12.40 8.45 3.85
C THR A 37 -11.22 8.71 2.92
N THR A 38 -10.02 8.75 3.50
CA THR A 38 -8.74 8.77 2.79
C THR A 38 -8.05 7.40 2.80
N GLY A 39 -8.74 6.36 3.24
CA GLY A 39 -8.22 5.00 3.41
C GLY A 39 -7.79 4.69 4.85
N GLY A 40 -6.93 3.69 5.01
CA GLY A 40 -6.33 3.30 6.28
C GLY A 40 -6.97 2.04 6.84
N LEU A 41 -7.93 2.21 7.74
CA LEU A 41 -8.61 1.10 8.42
C LEU A 41 -10.01 0.86 7.87
N THR A 42 -10.45 -0.40 7.89
CA THR A 42 -11.86 -0.75 7.72
C THR A 42 -12.69 -0.24 8.91
N ALA A 43 -14.02 -0.27 8.78
CA ALA A 43 -14.92 0.04 9.89
C ALA A 43 -14.76 -0.90 11.11
N LEU A 44 -14.12 -2.06 10.93
CA LEU A 44 -13.82 -3.02 11.99
C LEU A 44 -12.40 -2.86 12.56
N GLY A 45 -11.60 -1.94 12.01
CA GLY A 45 -10.24 -1.67 12.47
C GLY A 45 -9.14 -2.42 11.73
N ASP A 46 -9.46 -3.12 10.64
CA ASP A 46 -8.46 -3.87 9.86
C ASP A 46 -7.67 -2.93 8.95
N THR A 47 -6.34 -3.04 8.95
CA THR A 47 -5.48 -2.28 8.04
C THR A 47 -5.67 -2.75 6.60
N ILE A 48 -6.08 -1.85 5.71
CA ILE A 48 -6.26 -2.18 4.29
C ILE A 48 -4.90 -2.42 3.63
N VAL A 49 -4.72 -3.60 3.04
CA VAL A 49 -3.52 -3.96 2.29
C VAL A 49 -3.85 -4.19 0.82
N VAL A 50 -3.03 -3.64 -0.08
CA VAL A 50 -3.07 -3.89 -1.53
C VAL A 50 -1.74 -4.54 -1.92
N ALA A 51 -1.80 -5.69 -2.56
CA ALA A 51 -0.61 -6.30 -3.14
C ALA A 51 -0.34 -5.69 -4.52
N TYR A 52 0.91 -5.30 -4.78
CA TYR A 52 1.29 -4.64 -6.02
C TYR A 52 2.49 -5.35 -6.64
N LEU A 53 2.26 -5.96 -7.80
CA LEU A 53 3.25 -6.75 -8.54
C LEU A 53 3.70 -5.94 -9.75
N ASP A 54 4.99 -5.61 -9.82
CA ASP A 54 5.59 -4.90 -10.96
C ASP A 54 7.10 -5.14 -11.01
N SER A 55 7.86 -4.28 -11.67
CA SER A 55 9.29 -4.43 -11.99
C SER A 55 10.23 -3.77 -10.99
N GLY A 56 9.70 -3.13 -9.95
CA GLY A 56 10.47 -2.45 -8.92
C GLY A 56 9.81 -1.17 -8.38
N PHE A 57 10.26 -0.75 -7.20
CA PHE A 57 9.69 0.34 -6.41
C PHE A 57 10.80 1.16 -5.73
N ASN A 58 10.67 2.49 -5.76
CA ASN A 58 11.50 3.34 -4.90
C ASN A 58 10.91 3.37 -3.48
N VAL A 59 11.28 2.39 -2.66
CA VAL A 59 10.73 2.19 -1.31
C VAL A 59 11.11 3.29 -0.31
N ASP A 60 12.20 4.02 -0.58
CA ASP A 60 12.64 5.16 0.23
C ASP A 60 11.98 6.49 -0.17
N ASN A 61 11.09 6.50 -1.18
CA ASN A 61 10.43 7.73 -1.61
C ASN A 61 9.61 8.31 -0.43
N PRO A 62 9.83 9.58 -0.03
CA PRO A 62 9.13 10.20 1.09
C PRO A 62 7.61 10.22 0.91
N ASP A 63 7.14 10.16 -0.33
CA ASP A 63 5.73 10.16 -0.69
C ASP A 63 5.07 8.78 -0.64
N LEU A 64 5.86 7.70 -0.60
CA LEU A 64 5.34 6.32 -0.65
C LEU A 64 5.67 5.51 0.61
N ARG A 65 6.81 5.76 1.24
CA ARG A 65 7.39 4.91 2.31
C ARG A 65 6.45 4.66 3.49
N ASP A 66 5.62 5.65 3.84
CA ASP A 66 4.71 5.55 4.99
C ASP A 66 3.53 4.59 4.70
N ASN A 67 3.25 4.34 3.42
CA ASN A 67 2.22 3.41 2.96
C ASN A 67 2.79 2.05 2.52
N ILE A 68 4.07 1.75 2.76
CA ILE A 68 4.60 0.40 2.52
C ILE A 68 4.12 -0.53 3.64
N TRP A 69 3.68 -1.73 3.24
CA TRP A 69 3.27 -2.79 4.16
C TRP A 69 4.48 -3.40 4.84
N HIS A 70 4.38 -3.69 6.14
CA HIS A 70 5.41 -4.44 6.86
C HIS A 70 4.88 -5.81 7.27
N ASN A 71 5.64 -6.88 7.01
CA ASN A 71 5.31 -8.24 7.45
C ASN A 71 5.44 -8.33 8.98
N PRO A 72 4.34 -8.54 9.75
CA PRO A 72 4.43 -8.70 11.20
C PRO A 72 5.12 -10.00 11.63
N GLY A 73 5.32 -10.94 10.70
CA GLY A 73 6.03 -12.20 10.91
C GLY A 73 7.55 -12.07 10.91
N GLU A 74 8.10 -10.97 10.40
CA GLU A 74 9.54 -10.81 10.12
C GLU A 74 10.23 -9.78 11.02
N ILE A 75 11.52 -10.02 11.29
CA ILE A 75 12.46 -9.11 11.95
C ILE A 75 13.41 -8.61 10.86
N PRO A 76 13.29 -7.34 10.42
CA PRO A 76 14.05 -6.85 9.27
C PRO A 76 15.56 -6.99 9.45
N GLY A 77 16.20 -7.78 8.58
CA GLY A 77 17.65 -7.86 8.43
C GLY A 77 18.35 -8.75 9.45
N ASP A 78 17.63 -9.71 10.05
CA ASP A 78 18.24 -10.72 10.92
C ASP A 78 18.77 -11.93 10.11
N GLY A 79 18.44 -12.03 8.82
CA GLY A 79 18.88 -13.08 7.92
C GLY A 79 18.17 -14.42 8.14
N ILE A 80 17.01 -14.42 8.80
CA ILE A 80 16.21 -15.59 9.15
C ILE A 80 14.83 -15.42 8.51
N ASP A 81 14.30 -16.49 7.94
CA ASP A 81 12.87 -16.60 7.61
C ASP A 81 12.13 -16.88 8.92
N ASN A 82 11.59 -15.82 9.53
CA ASN A 82 11.05 -15.88 10.90
C ASN A 82 9.64 -16.50 10.93
N ASP A 83 8.85 -16.27 9.89
CA ASP A 83 7.50 -16.82 9.76
C ASP A 83 7.45 -18.19 9.04
N ASN A 84 8.59 -18.67 8.53
CA ASN A 84 8.79 -19.92 7.78
C ASN A 84 7.94 -19.99 6.50
N ASN A 85 7.79 -18.86 5.80
CA ASN A 85 7.04 -18.77 4.55
C ASN A 85 7.89 -19.11 3.30
N GLY A 86 9.20 -19.33 3.47
CA GLY A 86 10.15 -19.63 2.40
C GLY A 86 10.95 -18.43 1.89
N TYR A 87 10.74 -17.23 2.44
CA TYR A 87 11.36 -15.98 2.01
C TYR A 87 12.07 -15.30 3.20
N THR A 88 13.40 -15.32 3.20
CA THR A 88 14.20 -14.69 4.26
C THR A 88 14.08 -13.17 4.25
N ASP A 89 13.71 -12.56 5.38
CA ASP A 89 13.62 -11.10 5.56
C ASP A 89 12.62 -10.42 4.59
N ASP A 90 11.51 -11.03 4.21
CA ASP A 90 10.49 -10.46 3.30
C ASP A 90 9.61 -9.38 3.96
N TRP A 91 10.23 -8.50 4.75
CA TRP A 91 9.57 -7.56 5.64
C TRP A 91 8.72 -6.50 4.93
N ILE A 92 8.86 -6.28 3.62
CA ILE A 92 8.00 -5.38 2.80
C ILE A 92 7.39 -6.05 1.57
N GLY A 93 7.44 -7.39 1.54
CA GLY A 93 7.21 -8.19 0.35
C GLY A 93 8.53 -8.73 -0.21
N TRP A 94 8.54 -9.12 -1.48
CA TRP A 94 9.62 -9.93 -2.03
C TRP A 94 10.03 -9.56 -3.46
N ASN A 95 11.34 -9.57 -3.74
CA ASN A 95 11.85 -9.45 -5.10
C ASN A 95 12.07 -10.84 -5.70
N TYR A 96 11.13 -11.31 -6.53
CA TYR A 96 11.23 -12.60 -7.23
C TYR A 96 12.20 -12.59 -8.40
N ILE A 97 12.61 -11.41 -8.89
CA ILE A 97 13.56 -11.32 -10.00
C ILE A 97 14.96 -11.69 -9.53
N ASP A 98 15.37 -11.19 -8.36
CA ASP A 98 16.68 -11.45 -7.78
C ASP A 98 16.65 -12.47 -6.64
N SER A 99 15.45 -12.86 -6.16
CA SER A 99 15.24 -13.76 -5.02
C SER A 99 15.91 -13.25 -3.73
N ILE A 100 15.65 -11.98 -3.39
CA ILE A 100 16.22 -11.27 -2.23
C ILE A 100 15.17 -10.33 -1.60
N PRO A 101 15.36 -9.89 -0.34
CA PRO A 101 14.46 -8.96 0.35
C PRO A 101 14.66 -7.48 -0.05
N VAL A 102 15.20 -7.22 -1.24
CA VAL A 102 15.56 -5.86 -1.70
C VAL A 102 14.86 -5.58 -3.01
N HIS A 103 13.99 -4.56 -3.02
CA HIS A 103 13.29 -4.11 -4.22
C HIS A 103 14.19 -3.27 -5.12
N ARG A 104 14.09 -3.51 -6.42
CA ARG A 104 14.76 -2.69 -7.45
C ARG A 104 14.11 -1.32 -7.51
N VAL A 105 14.87 -0.29 -7.87
CA VAL A 105 14.29 1.01 -8.19
C VAL A 105 13.94 1.05 -9.68
N HIS A 106 12.65 0.91 -10.01
CA HIS A 106 12.15 1.02 -11.37
C HIS A 106 10.96 1.97 -11.47
N PHE A 107 10.85 2.68 -12.59
CA PHE A 107 9.87 3.76 -12.77
C PHE A 107 8.43 3.24 -12.89
N HIS A 108 8.21 2.17 -13.65
CA HIS A 108 6.87 1.67 -13.96
C HIS A 108 6.12 1.23 -12.68
N GLY A 109 6.73 0.35 -11.89
CA GLY A 109 6.15 -0.13 -10.65
C GLY A 109 5.97 0.97 -9.62
N HIS A 110 6.97 1.84 -9.46
CA HIS A 110 6.88 2.97 -8.54
C HIS A 110 5.72 3.92 -8.90
N GLN A 111 5.57 4.31 -10.17
CA GLN A 111 4.48 5.20 -10.56
C GLN A 111 3.10 4.58 -10.34
N GLY A 112 2.93 3.31 -10.71
CA GLY A 112 1.68 2.61 -10.50
C GLY A 112 1.32 2.47 -9.02
N ALA A 113 2.29 2.11 -8.18
CA ALA A 113 2.12 2.06 -6.73
C ALA A 113 1.77 3.43 -6.13
N SER A 114 2.39 4.52 -6.62
CA SER A 114 2.08 5.88 -6.16
C SER A 114 0.67 6.33 -6.54
N ILE A 115 0.13 5.92 -7.70
CA ILE A 115 -1.28 6.18 -8.03
C ILE A 115 -2.22 5.50 -7.02
N VAL A 116 -1.89 4.27 -6.62
CA VAL A 116 -2.70 3.53 -5.64
C VAL A 116 -2.60 4.15 -4.24
N GLY A 117 -1.40 4.54 -3.82
CA GLY A 117 -1.11 4.76 -2.40
C GLY A 117 0.04 5.72 -2.09
N ALA A 118 0.32 6.73 -2.91
CA ALA A 118 1.10 7.87 -2.43
C ALA A 118 0.39 8.54 -1.25
N THR A 119 1.17 9.02 -0.29
CA THR A 119 0.70 9.50 1.01
C THR A 119 0.16 10.91 0.87
N GLY A 120 -1.15 11.04 0.68
CA GLY A 120 -1.76 12.36 0.53
C GLY A 120 -1.61 13.25 1.77
N ASN A 121 -1.51 14.55 1.52
CA ASN A 121 -1.40 15.63 2.48
C ASN A 121 -0.15 15.54 3.38
N ASN A 122 0.98 15.19 2.77
CA ASN A 122 2.30 15.13 3.40
C ASN A 122 3.29 16.19 2.88
N GLY A 123 2.86 17.07 1.96
CA GLY A 123 3.69 18.08 1.30
C GLY A 123 4.72 17.54 0.28
N TYR A 124 4.62 16.28 -0.14
CA TYR A 124 5.45 15.65 -1.16
C TYR A 124 4.62 15.26 -2.39
N GLY A 125 5.32 15.06 -3.52
CA GLY A 125 4.80 14.43 -4.73
C GLY A 125 3.32 14.65 -5.07
N ILE A 126 2.58 13.53 -5.14
CA ILE A 126 1.20 13.42 -5.60
C ILE A 126 0.31 12.82 -4.50
N ALA A 127 -0.99 13.05 -4.58
CA ALA A 127 -1.93 12.31 -3.76
C ALA A 127 -2.29 10.98 -4.42
N GLY A 128 -2.09 9.87 -3.70
CA GLY A 128 -2.63 8.57 -4.11
C GLY A 128 -4.15 8.55 -4.02
N ILE A 129 -4.79 7.58 -4.66
CA ILE A 129 -6.23 7.31 -4.50
C ILE A 129 -6.54 7.07 -3.02
N ASN A 130 -5.68 6.31 -2.33
CA ASN A 130 -5.74 6.07 -0.89
C ASN A 130 -4.55 6.77 -0.23
N TRP A 131 -4.80 7.84 0.54
CA TRP A 131 -3.73 8.55 1.26
C TRP A 131 -3.14 7.68 2.36
N HIS A 132 -3.95 6.76 2.89
CA HIS A 132 -3.54 5.76 3.86
C HIS A 132 -3.88 4.37 3.32
N VAL A 133 -2.86 3.55 3.11
CA VAL A 133 -2.98 2.15 2.69
C VAL A 133 -1.68 1.44 3.03
N LYS A 134 -1.66 0.11 2.97
CA LYS A 134 -0.43 -0.66 3.02
C LYS A 134 -0.20 -1.36 1.69
N LEU A 135 0.92 -1.10 1.05
CA LEU A 135 1.35 -1.66 -0.22
C LEU A 135 2.31 -2.82 0.06
N MET A 136 1.86 -4.04 -0.23
CA MET A 136 2.69 -5.25 -0.19
C MET A 136 3.32 -5.43 -1.57
N LEU A 137 4.64 -5.30 -1.67
CA LEU A 137 5.32 -5.08 -2.95
C LEU A 137 5.95 -6.37 -3.46
N PHE A 138 5.87 -6.61 -4.77
CA PHE A 138 6.54 -7.76 -5.40
C PHE A 138 7.22 -7.38 -6.71
N ASP A 139 8.52 -7.67 -6.82
CA ASP A 139 9.24 -7.48 -8.08
C ASP A 139 9.11 -8.75 -8.92
N THR A 140 8.51 -8.63 -10.12
CA THR A 140 8.24 -9.73 -11.05
C THR A 140 8.46 -9.28 -12.50
N GLU A 141 8.94 -10.18 -13.34
CA GLU A 141 9.09 -10.02 -14.80
C GLU A 141 8.50 -11.22 -15.57
N LEU A 142 8.29 -12.35 -14.90
CA LEU A 142 7.83 -13.61 -15.48
C LEU A 142 6.47 -14.03 -14.92
N ILE A 143 5.68 -14.73 -15.73
CA ILE A 143 4.39 -15.30 -15.31
C ILE A 143 4.56 -16.25 -14.11
N SER A 144 5.64 -17.03 -14.06
CA SER A 144 5.91 -17.92 -12.93
C SER A 144 6.08 -17.17 -11.61
N GLN A 145 6.78 -16.03 -11.65
CA GLN A 145 7.00 -15.16 -10.48
C GLN A 145 5.68 -14.51 -10.05
N ALA A 146 4.86 -14.07 -11.01
CA ALA A 146 3.53 -13.53 -10.71
C ALA A 146 2.64 -14.59 -10.03
N ILE A 147 2.63 -15.84 -10.51
CA ILE A 147 1.89 -16.94 -9.87
C ILE A 147 2.36 -17.16 -8.43
N GLU A 148 3.68 -17.13 -8.21
CA GLU A 148 4.28 -17.31 -6.89
C GLU A 148 3.93 -16.16 -5.93
N ALA A 149 4.00 -14.92 -6.41
CA ALA A 149 3.55 -13.73 -5.66
C ALA A 149 2.05 -13.81 -5.32
N TYR A 150 1.20 -14.27 -6.24
CA TYR A 150 -0.21 -14.48 -5.93
C TYR A 150 -0.44 -15.56 -4.87
N GLN A 151 0.38 -16.62 -4.87
CA GLN A 151 0.32 -17.63 -3.81
C GLN A 151 0.68 -17.01 -2.45
N TYR A 152 1.75 -16.21 -2.39
CA TYR A 152 2.11 -15.45 -1.19
C TYR A 152 0.95 -14.60 -0.67
N VAL A 153 0.29 -13.83 -1.56
CA VAL A 153 -0.86 -12.98 -1.20
C VAL A 153 -2.02 -13.81 -0.65
N ILE A 154 -2.30 -14.96 -1.26
CA ILE A 154 -3.34 -15.90 -0.78
C ILE A 154 -2.98 -16.43 0.60
N ASP A 155 -1.72 -16.79 0.84
CA ASP A 155 -1.26 -17.35 2.11
C ASP A 155 -1.36 -16.29 3.23
N GLN A 156 -0.93 -15.05 2.98
CA GLN A 156 -1.08 -13.92 3.89
C GLN A 156 -2.56 -13.65 4.23
N ARG A 157 -3.44 -13.65 3.22
CA ARG A 157 -4.88 -13.44 3.42
C ARG A 157 -5.52 -14.61 4.17
N THR A 158 -5.06 -15.83 3.90
CA THR A 158 -5.55 -17.05 4.55
C THR A 158 -5.17 -17.06 6.02
N ALA A 159 -3.90 -16.78 6.35
CA ALA A 159 -3.41 -16.65 7.71
C ALA A 159 -4.20 -15.59 8.49
N TYR A 160 -4.46 -14.43 7.87
CA TYR A 160 -5.29 -13.38 8.47
C TYR A 160 -6.69 -13.86 8.83
N ASN A 161 -7.39 -14.50 7.89
CA ASN A 161 -8.75 -14.96 8.13
C ASN A 161 -8.81 -16.08 9.17
N GLN A 162 -7.85 -17.00 9.16
CA GLN A 162 -7.83 -18.14 10.10
C GLN A 162 -7.43 -17.74 11.51
N SER A 163 -6.63 -16.68 11.65
CA SER A 163 -6.13 -16.18 12.93
C SER A 163 -6.95 -15.02 13.49
N GLU A 164 -8.06 -14.66 12.85
CA GLU A 164 -8.86 -13.48 13.20
C GLU A 164 -8.03 -12.19 13.26
N GLY A 165 -7.09 -12.05 12.31
CA GLY A 165 -6.23 -10.89 12.14
C GLY A 165 -4.96 -10.87 13.00
N ALA A 166 -4.67 -11.93 13.75
CA ALA A 166 -3.45 -12.02 14.55
C ALA A 166 -2.18 -12.33 13.74
N GLN A 167 -2.33 -12.89 12.55
CA GLN A 167 -1.25 -13.24 11.61
C GLN A 167 -1.61 -12.79 10.19
N GLY A 168 -0.63 -12.74 9.30
CA GLY A 168 -0.88 -12.43 7.90
C GLY A 168 -1.31 -10.98 7.63
N ALA A 169 -2.02 -10.76 6.53
CA ALA A 169 -2.46 -9.43 6.10
C ALA A 169 -3.90 -9.41 5.57
N PHE A 170 -4.62 -8.31 5.83
CA PHE A 170 -5.95 -8.05 5.27
C PHE A 170 -5.83 -7.52 3.83
N VAL A 171 -5.34 -8.37 2.93
CA VAL A 171 -5.22 -8.04 1.50
C VAL A 171 -6.60 -8.02 0.85
N VAL A 172 -6.95 -6.89 0.22
CA VAL A 172 -8.27 -6.69 -0.41
C VAL A 172 -8.23 -6.59 -1.92
N ALA A 173 -7.06 -6.32 -2.50
CA ALA A 173 -6.89 -6.13 -3.94
C ALA A 173 -5.46 -6.43 -4.41
N THR A 174 -5.35 -6.72 -5.71
CA THR A 174 -4.11 -6.85 -6.48
C THR A 174 -4.25 -6.10 -7.81
N ASN A 175 -3.16 -5.84 -8.53
CA ASN A 175 -3.19 -5.23 -9.88
C ASN A 175 -3.25 -6.25 -11.04
#